data_AF-A0A1V6E1N4-F1
#
_entry.id   AF-A0A1V6E1N4-F1
#
_cell.length_a   1.000
_cell.length_b   1.000
_cell.length_c   1.000
_cell.angle_alpha   90.00
_cell.angle_beta   90.00
_cell.angle_gamma   90.00
#
_symmetry.space_group_name_H-M   'P 1'
#
loop_
_entity.id
_entity.type
_entity.pdbx_description
1 polymer ?
#
loop_
_entity_poly.entity_id
_entity_poly.type
_entity_poly.pdbx_seq_one_letter_code
_entity_poly.pdbx_strand_id
1 'polypeptide(L)'
;MASKDSAFLAFSEGLSMREEFQEFGDHGSIFMLDFSSLDSKIDAVKIRFLDISSAKWSGLGPRSSHALKGSIDLKQGKKAAAFALDGRFLLCESSGKRLCSFINGAVELSLELPAAVYLGYAQNPMQACQLWHIWTLKDEHTARWNEMSQDLEPKEGIESFRQKDAAGLFGSLSFSGAKPSDFQELNFSIAKDAQGHEDWKIADLMLCQPDIALPLLFRREIPMNLELGNNRKRRAQNRYAKIRSSLAQYWQFCEKRWTDEGIPAIFHPSILFPDDYGYAKSDNMLFSGPDLVFAPNMASKDEFCSLILPKGSWIHLWTSRIYPAGKVTVHAPFGTPAVFYRPESEYAWLFDSIRQRASRL
;
A
#
# COMPACT_ATOMS: atom_id res chain seq x y z
N MET A 1 10.71 33.37 -6.91
CA MET A 1 9.90 34.32 -6.11
C MET A 1 8.92 33.47 -5.33
N ALA A 2 8.89 33.59 -4.02
CA ALA A 2 7.97 32.80 -3.21
C ALA A 2 6.53 33.25 -3.48
N SER A 3 5.58 32.31 -3.57
CA SER A 3 4.16 32.59 -3.71
C SER A 3 3.70 33.58 -2.62
N LYS A 4 2.65 34.37 -2.89
CA LYS A 4 2.04 35.25 -1.86
C LYS A 4 1.52 34.47 -0.64
N ASP A 5 1.41 33.15 -0.75
CA ASP A 5 0.87 32.26 0.27
C ASP A 5 1.95 31.48 1.05
N SER A 6 3.24 31.76 0.86
CA SER A 6 4.33 31.09 1.58
C SER A 6 4.80 31.91 2.80
N ALA A 7 4.75 31.32 4.00
CA ALA A 7 5.45 31.87 5.16
C ALA A 7 6.86 31.27 5.28
N PHE A 8 7.81 32.10 5.73
CA PHE A 8 9.16 31.67 6.08
C PHE A 8 9.32 31.72 7.60
N LEU A 9 9.64 30.58 8.20
CA LEU A 9 9.84 30.41 9.63
C LEU A 9 11.28 29.96 9.87
N ALA A 10 12.09 30.84 10.44
CA ALA A 10 13.43 30.47 10.93
C ALA A 10 13.28 29.90 12.34
N PHE A 11 13.67 28.64 12.53
CA PHE A 11 13.72 28.00 13.85
C PHE A 11 15.09 28.29 14.50
N SER A 12 15.42 27.66 15.64
CA SER A 12 16.68 27.83 16.39
C SER A 12 17.90 28.00 15.45
N GLU A 13 18.80 28.95 15.78
CA GLU A 13 19.89 29.44 14.93
C GLU A 13 20.40 28.42 13.89
N GLY A 14 20.12 28.68 12.61
CA GLY A 14 20.66 27.91 11.48
C GLY A 14 19.62 27.15 10.65
N LEU A 15 18.50 26.69 11.22
CA LEU A 15 17.46 25.96 10.48
C LEU A 15 16.40 26.90 9.89
N SER A 16 16.16 26.77 8.59
CA SER A 16 15.13 27.48 7.82
C SER A 16 14.03 26.53 7.38
N MET A 17 12.78 26.94 7.57
CA MET A 17 11.61 26.25 7.02
C MET A 17 10.78 27.21 6.17
N ARG A 18 10.37 26.76 5.00
CA ARG A 18 9.40 27.45 4.13
C ARG A 18 8.18 26.56 3.92
N GLU A 19 6.99 27.14 4.07
CA GLU A 19 5.74 26.47 3.72
C GLU A 19 5.21 26.97 2.37
N GLU A 20 4.53 26.10 1.63
CA GLU A 20 3.83 26.45 0.38
C GLU A 20 2.53 25.66 0.28
N PHE A 21 1.49 26.29 -0.24
CA PHE A 21 0.17 25.68 -0.39
C PHE A 21 -0.29 25.75 -1.85
N GLN A 22 -0.83 24.66 -2.36
CA GLN A 22 -1.29 24.54 -3.73
C GLN A 22 -2.67 23.86 -3.78
N GLU A 23 -3.66 24.50 -4.39
CA GLU A 23 -5.00 23.96 -4.58
C GLU A 23 -5.13 23.23 -5.93
N PHE A 24 -5.84 22.10 -5.94
CA PHE A 24 -6.09 21.25 -7.10
C PHE A 24 -7.58 21.11 -7.37
N GLY A 25 -8.28 22.25 -7.46
CA GLY A 25 -9.72 22.31 -7.70
C GLY A 25 -10.50 21.49 -6.67
N ASP A 26 -11.43 20.66 -7.14
CA ASP A 26 -12.30 19.86 -6.27
C ASP A 26 -11.60 18.63 -5.66
N HIS A 27 -10.37 18.31 -6.07
CA HIS A 27 -9.64 17.13 -5.59
C HIS A 27 -8.98 17.35 -4.22
N GLY A 28 -8.72 18.61 -3.85
CA GLY A 28 -8.10 18.98 -2.58
C GLY A 28 -6.88 19.87 -2.75
N SER A 29 -5.98 19.83 -1.78
CA SER A 29 -4.83 20.72 -1.70
C SER A 29 -3.58 20.00 -1.22
N ILE A 30 -2.41 20.48 -1.64
CA ILE A 30 -1.10 19.99 -1.21
C ILE A 30 -0.40 21.10 -0.44
N PHE A 31 0.13 20.73 0.71
CA PHE A 31 0.93 21.59 1.58
C PHE A 31 2.35 21.05 1.62
N MET A 32 3.33 21.89 1.26
CA MET A 32 4.75 21.55 1.26
C MET A 32 5.45 22.24 2.43
N LEU A 33 6.35 21.51 3.09
CA LEU A 33 7.33 22.01 4.05
C LEU A 33 8.73 21.78 3.48
N ASP A 34 9.45 22.86 3.17
CA ASP A 34 10.83 22.84 2.70
C ASP A 34 11.77 23.21 3.85
N PHE A 35 12.81 22.41 4.05
CA PHE A 35 13.80 22.54 5.12
C PHE A 35 15.19 22.72 4.52
N SER A 36 15.91 23.71 5.03
CA SER A 36 17.32 23.96 4.68
C SER A 36 18.06 24.52 5.88
N SER A 37 19.39 24.39 5.90
CA SER A 37 20.24 24.98 6.93
C SER A 37 21.46 25.62 6.30
N LEU A 38 21.88 26.76 6.86
CA LEU A 38 23.18 27.37 6.55
C LEU A 38 24.26 26.97 7.57
N ASP A 39 23.86 26.40 8.72
CA ASP A 39 24.79 25.82 9.69
C ASP A 39 25.10 24.37 9.29
N SER A 40 26.37 24.09 8.99
CA SER A 40 26.86 22.76 8.64
C SER A 40 26.71 21.73 9.77
N LYS A 41 26.44 22.16 11.01
CA LYS A 41 26.13 21.28 12.14
C LYS A 41 24.69 20.77 12.13
N ILE A 42 23.81 21.41 11.36
CA ILE A 42 22.42 20.99 11.17
C ILE A 42 22.32 20.42 9.76
N ASP A 43 22.54 19.12 9.65
CA ASP A 43 22.60 18.37 8.39
C ASP A 43 21.36 17.51 8.13
N ALA A 44 20.42 17.43 9.08
CA ALA A 44 19.19 16.65 8.96
C ALA A 44 18.02 17.26 9.72
N VAL A 45 16.80 16.94 9.28
CA VAL A 45 15.55 17.24 9.98
C VAL A 45 14.84 15.94 10.37
N LYS A 46 14.28 15.91 11.58
CA LYS A 46 13.43 14.81 12.06
C LYS A 46 12.00 15.31 12.25
N ILE A 47 11.05 14.69 11.57
CA ILE A 47 9.64 15.12 11.54
C ILE A 47 8.77 13.95 12.01
N ARG A 48 7.86 14.22 12.94
CA ARG A 48 6.96 13.22 13.51
C ARG A 48 5.52 13.57 13.19
N PHE A 49 4.80 12.63 12.58
CA PHE A 49 3.38 12.72 12.29
C PHE A 49 2.59 11.78 13.20
N LEU A 50 1.53 12.31 13.79
CA LEU A 50 0.64 11.59 14.71
C LEU A 50 -0.73 11.43 14.05
N ASP A 51 -1.38 10.29 14.31
CA ASP A 51 -2.80 10.10 14.02
C ASP A 51 -3.63 10.98 14.99
N ILE A 52 -4.61 11.68 14.44
CA ILE A 52 -5.54 12.52 15.17
C ILE A 52 -6.74 11.67 15.54
N SER A 53 -6.85 11.31 16.82
CA SER A 53 -7.92 10.45 17.34
C SER A 53 -9.35 10.96 17.11
N SER A 54 -9.52 12.26 16.84
CA SER A 54 -10.81 12.88 16.50
C SER A 54 -11.07 13.00 15.00
N ALA A 55 -10.11 12.65 14.13
CA ALA A 55 -10.27 12.71 12.69
C ALA A 55 -11.26 11.65 12.21
N LYS A 56 -12.03 11.98 11.16
CA LYS A 56 -13.05 11.10 10.58
C LYS A 56 -12.48 9.74 10.16
N TRP A 57 -11.20 9.67 9.76
CA TRP A 57 -10.54 8.42 9.35
C TRP A 57 -9.38 8.02 10.26
N SER A 58 -9.47 8.34 11.55
CA SER A 58 -8.51 7.86 12.55
C SER A 58 -8.35 6.34 12.47
N GLY A 59 -7.12 5.84 12.61
CA GLY A 59 -6.82 4.40 12.62
C GLY A 59 -6.53 3.79 11.25
N LEU A 60 -6.56 4.57 10.17
CA LEU A 60 -5.98 4.19 8.87
C LEU A 60 -4.44 4.31 8.84
N GLY A 61 -3.86 5.02 9.81
CA GLY A 61 -2.42 5.17 9.99
C GLY A 61 -1.75 4.03 10.78
N PRO A 62 -0.41 4.13 10.98
CA PRO A 62 0.33 3.20 11.81
C PRO A 62 -0.13 3.28 13.26
N ARG A 63 -0.38 2.13 13.86
CA ARG A 63 -0.79 1.99 15.27
C ARG A 63 0.40 1.55 16.11
N SER A 64 0.26 1.54 17.43
CA SER A 64 1.29 0.98 18.33
C SER A 64 1.62 -0.50 18.02
N SER A 65 0.69 -1.25 17.40
CA SER A 65 0.96 -2.59 16.87
C SER A 65 2.01 -2.58 15.75
N HIS A 66 2.03 -1.53 14.92
CA HIS A 66 2.86 -1.38 13.71
C HIS A 66 4.27 -0.84 13.99
N ALA A 67 4.63 -0.67 15.27
CA ALA A 67 5.95 -0.17 15.62
C ALA A 67 7.08 -1.06 15.08
N LEU A 68 8.08 -0.44 14.45
CA LEU A 68 9.25 -1.14 13.90
C LEU A 68 10.40 -1.10 14.89
N LYS A 69 11.19 -2.18 14.93
CA LYS A 69 12.52 -2.11 15.53
C LYS A 69 13.51 -1.65 14.47
N GLY A 70 13.63 -0.34 14.29
CA GLY A 70 14.58 0.25 13.34
C GLY A 70 13.93 1.25 12.39
N SER A 71 14.54 1.44 11.22
CA SER A 71 14.09 2.39 10.20
C SER A 71 14.20 1.79 8.80
N ILE A 72 13.26 2.17 7.94
CA ILE A 72 13.21 1.85 6.51
C ILE A 72 13.99 2.92 5.76
N ASP A 73 14.93 2.51 4.90
CA ASP A 73 15.66 3.40 3.99
C ASP A 73 14.79 3.74 2.77
N LEU A 74 14.56 5.04 2.52
CA LEU A 74 13.78 5.52 1.38
C LEU A 74 14.72 5.92 0.23
N LYS A 75 14.92 5.02 -0.73
CA LYS A 75 15.88 5.17 -1.85
C LYS A 75 15.73 6.47 -2.67
N GLN A 76 16.80 7.23 -2.83
CA GLN A 76 16.85 8.43 -3.69
C GLN A 76 16.33 8.15 -5.12
N GLY A 77 15.65 9.12 -5.73
CA GLY A 77 15.07 8.97 -7.07
C GLY A 77 13.71 8.27 -7.12
N LYS A 78 13.19 7.78 -5.99
CA LYS A 78 11.82 7.27 -5.88
C LYS A 78 10.94 8.25 -5.12
N LYS A 79 9.84 8.65 -5.76
CA LYS A 79 8.77 9.46 -5.20
C LYS A 79 8.00 8.62 -4.18
N ALA A 80 8.27 8.84 -2.90
CA ALA A 80 7.48 8.44 -1.74
C ALA A 80 7.72 7.07 -1.08
N ALA A 81 7.63 7.10 0.25
CA ALA A 81 6.88 6.11 1.00
C ALA A 81 5.54 6.78 1.35
N ALA A 82 4.50 6.39 0.64
CA ALA A 82 3.19 7.01 0.78
C ALA A 82 2.41 6.33 1.91
N PHE A 83 2.05 7.11 2.94
CA PHE A 83 1.31 6.63 4.10
C PHE A 83 0.03 7.42 4.25
N ALA A 84 -1.11 6.73 4.32
CA ALA A 84 -2.37 7.35 4.71
C ALA A 84 -2.40 7.54 6.24
N LEU A 85 -2.15 8.77 6.71
CA LEU A 85 -2.44 9.21 8.07
C LEU A 85 -3.76 9.96 8.06
N ASP A 86 -4.84 9.35 8.54
CA ASP A 86 -6.16 10.00 8.62
C ASP A 86 -6.65 10.56 7.27
N GLY A 87 -6.40 9.80 6.20
CA GLY A 87 -6.66 10.21 4.81
C GLY A 87 -5.74 11.29 4.26
N ARG A 88 -4.68 11.66 4.98
CA ARG A 88 -3.58 12.49 4.51
C ARG A 88 -2.45 11.62 4.06
N PHE A 89 -1.76 12.05 3.03
CA PHE A 89 -0.65 11.31 2.44
C PHE A 89 0.62 12.12 2.58
N LEU A 90 1.72 11.40 2.77
CA LEU A 90 3.05 11.95 2.97
C LEU A 90 3.96 11.57 1.80
N LEU A 91 4.63 12.57 1.22
CA LEU A 91 5.79 12.37 0.34
C LEU A 91 6.97 13.15 0.91
N CYS A 92 8.18 12.62 0.82
CA CYS A 92 9.38 13.33 1.25
C CYS A 92 10.51 13.29 0.21
N GLU A 93 11.25 14.39 0.11
CA GLU A 93 12.45 14.58 -0.71
C GLU A 93 13.61 15.02 0.20
N SER A 94 14.84 14.69 -0.20
CA SER A 94 16.08 15.04 0.50
C SER A 94 17.25 14.98 -0.46
N SER A 95 18.26 15.82 -0.25
CA SER A 95 19.55 15.77 -0.94
C SER A 95 20.37 14.52 -0.61
N GLY A 96 20.04 13.84 0.48
CA GLY A 96 20.84 12.78 1.07
C GLY A 96 19.98 11.60 1.53
N LYS A 97 20.38 11.02 2.67
CA LYS A 97 19.73 9.85 3.27
C LYS A 97 18.34 10.19 3.80
N ARG A 98 17.41 9.25 3.62
CA ARG A 98 16.03 9.34 4.10
C ARG A 98 15.67 8.08 4.86
N LEU A 99 15.24 8.24 6.10
CA LEU A 99 14.82 7.15 6.96
C LEU A 99 13.38 7.36 7.41
N CYS A 100 12.60 6.29 7.40
CA CYS A 100 11.24 6.27 7.92
C CYS A 100 11.14 5.25 9.06
N SER A 101 10.43 5.57 10.14
CA SER A 101 10.16 4.62 11.22
C SER A 101 8.74 4.77 11.74
N PHE A 102 8.18 3.69 12.28
CA PHE A 102 6.90 3.71 12.99
C PHE A 102 7.16 3.54 14.48
N ILE A 103 6.85 4.55 15.28
CA ILE A 103 7.14 4.55 16.71
C ILE A 103 5.92 5.05 17.48
N ASN A 104 5.36 4.18 18.34
CA ASN A 104 4.23 4.49 19.22
C ASN A 104 3.02 5.07 18.47
N GLY A 105 2.67 4.51 17.31
CA GLY A 105 1.55 4.99 16.49
C GLY A 105 1.82 6.30 15.74
N ALA A 106 3.10 6.67 15.60
CA ALA A 106 3.54 7.83 14.84
C ALA A 106 4.42 7.40 13.66
N VAL A 107 4.38 8.17 12.57
CA VAL A 107 5.38 8.10 11.49
C VAL A 107 6.47 9.11 11.83
N GLU A 108 7.72 8.65 11.88
CA GLU A 108 8.89 9.52 12.01
C GLU A 108 9.73 9.45 10.74
N LEU A 109 9.98 10.62 10.13
CA LEU A 109 10.91 10.78 9.02
C LEU A 109 12.19 11.45 9.53
N SER A 110 13.34 10.94 9.10
CA SER A 110 14.65 11.58 9.28
C SER A 110 15.25 11.82 7.89
N LEU A 111 15.45 13.08 7.53
CA LEU A 111 15.81 13.50 6.18
C LEU A 111 17.07 14.37 6.24
N GLU A 112 18.11 14.03 5.49
CA GLU A 112 19.28 14.90 5.33
C GLU A 112 18.88 16.18 4.58
N LEU A 113 19.47 17.31 4.96
CA LEU A 113 19.14 18.62 4.43
C LEU A 113 19.96 18.94 3.16
N PRO A 114 19.39 19.70 2.21
CA PRO A 114 18.01 20.21 2.18
C PRO A 114 16.97 19.11 1.93
N ALA A 115 15.79 19.26 2.53
CA ALA A 115 14.70 18.29 2.47
C ALA A 115 13.35 18.97 2.23
N ALA A 116 12.38 18.25 1.69
CA ALA A 116 11.00 18.71 1.57
C ALA A 116 10.02 17.59 1.97
N VAL A 117 8.89 17.97 2.57
CA VAL A 117 7.79 17.06 2.87
C VAL A 117 6.48 17.63 2.33
N TYR A 118 5.70 16.79 1.66
CA TYR A 118 4.43 17.15 1.04
C TYR A 118 3.29 16.41 1.74
N LEU A 119 2.22 17.14 2.01
CA LEU A 119 1.03 16.73 2.75
C LEU A 119 -0.20 17.02 1.92
N GLY A 120 -0.95 15.99 1.55
CA GLY A 120 -2.19 16.13 0.78
C GLY A 120 -3.42 16.13 1.68
N TYR A 121 -4.37 17.02 1.39
CA TYR A 121 -5.64 17.16 2.08
C TYR A 121 -6.78 17.01 1.08
N ALA A 122 -7.70 16.07 1.33
CA ALA A 122 -8.89 15.84 0.51
C ALA A 122 -10.11 15.51 1.40
N GLN A 123 -11.32 15.58 0.83
CA GLN A 123 -12.56 15.40 1.60
C GLN A 123 -12.94 13.93 1.83
N ASN A 124 -12.33 13.01 1.09
CA ASN A 124 -12.45 11.56 1.31
C ASN A 124 -11.22 10.80 0.77
N PRO A 125 -11.01 9.53 1.19
CA PRO A 125 -9.85 8.75 0.76
C PRO A 125 -9.76 8.57 -0.76
N MET A 126 -10.90 8.46 -1.46
CA MET A 126 -10.93 8.34 -2.92
C MET A 126 -10.38 9.61 -3.59
N GLN A 127 -10.88 10.79 -3.18
CA GLN A 127 -10.38 12.08 -3.67
C GLN A 127 -8.91 12.28 -3.34
N ALA A 128 -8.46 11.79 -2.18
CA ALA A 128 -7.05 11.83 -1.84
C ALA A 128 -6.23 11.04 -2.86
N CYS A 129 -6.62 9.80 -3.21
CA CYS A 129 -5.93 9.05 -4.28
C CYS A 129 -5.90 9.81 -5.61
N GLN A 130 -7.02 10.43 -6.00
CA GLN A 130 -7.13 11.22 -7.22
C GLN A 130 -6.20 12.44 -7.22
N LEU A 131 -6.13 13.16 -6.10
CA LEU A 131 -5.23 14.29 -5.90
C LEU A 131 -3.78 13.90 -6.18
N TRP A 132 -3.33 12.78 -5.62
CA TRP A 132 -1.96 12.28 -5.84
C TRP A 132 -1.73 11.75 -7.23
N HIS A 133 -2.70 11.06 -7.82
CA HIS A 133 -2.59 10.65 -9.21
C HIS A 133 -2.38 11.85 -10.12
N ILE A 134 -3.21 12.87 -9.95
CA ILE A 134 -3.11 14.14 -10.70
C ILE A 134 -1.76 14.80 -10.44
N TRP A 135 -1.34 14.92 -9.18
CA TRP A 135 -0.10 15.60 -8.83
C TRP A 135 1.15 14.85 -9.31
N THR A 136 1.16 13.52 -9.25
CA THR A 136 2.31 12.70 -9.68
C THR A 136 2.36 12.46 -11.19
N LEU A 137 1.24 12.63 -11.91
CA LEU A 137 1.18 12.52 -13.37
C LEU A 137 1.24 13.84 -14.13
N LYS A 138 0.56 14.89 -13.64
CA LYS A 138 0.47 16.17 -14.35
C LYS A 138 1.67 17.08 -14.13
N ASP A 139 2.44 16.86 -13.07
CA ASP A 139 3.59 17.71 -12.81
C ASP A 139 4.90 17.07 -13.24
N GLU A 140 5.59 17.79 -14.13
CA GLU A 140 7.04 17.91 -14.16
C GLU A 140 7.55 18.47 -12.82
N HIS A 141 7.19 17.84 -11.69
CA HIS A 141 8.07 17.83 -10.54
C HIS A 141 9.31 17.04 -10.99
N THR A 142 10.16 17.68 -11.81
CA THR A 142 11.60 17.51 -11.80
C THR A 142 11.94 17.57 -10.33
N ALA A 143 12.31 16.43 -9.76
CA ALA A 143 12.87 16.39 -8.42
C ALA A 143 13.83 17.58 -8.32
N ARG A 144 13.70 18.39 -7.25
CA ARG A 144 14.51 19.62 -7.09
C ARG A 144 16.02 19.33 -7.17
N TRP A 145 16.40 18.06 -7.08
CA TRP A 145 17.75 17.53 -7.12
C TRP A 145 17.86 16.54 -8.29
N ASN A 146 18.77 16.80 -9.24
CA ASN A 146 19.01 15.97 -10.43
C ASN A 146 19.19 14.49 -10.06
N GLU A 147 18.26 13.65 -10.50
CA GLU A 147 18.22 12.22 -10.21
C GLU A 147 19.13 11.44 -11.18
N MET A 148 20.25 10.90 -10.69
CA MET A 148 20.82 9.70 -11.30
C MET A 148 20.10 8.50 -10.69
N SER A 149 19.12 7.96 -11.41
CA SER A 149 18.56 6.64 -11.13
C SER A 149 19.68 5.62 -11.27
N GLN A 150 20.23 5.17 -10.15
CA GLN A 150 21.01 3.94 -10.11
C GLN A 150 20.07 2.82 -9.68
N ASP A 151 19.72 1.96 -10.64
CA ASP A 151 19.16 0.65 -10.33
C ASP A 151 20.15 -0.09 -9.43
N LEU A 152 19.78 -0.34 -8.18
CA LEU A 152 20.65 -1.04 -7.23
C LEU A 152 19.90 -2.13 -6.47
N GLU A 153 20.64 -3.23 -6.30
CA GLU A 153 20.21 -4.50 -5.76
C GLU A 153 19.63 -4.38 -4.32
N PRO A 154 18.64 -5.22 -3.98
CA PRO A 154 17.94 -5.12 -2.70
C PRO A 154 18.86 -5.49 -1.54
N LYS A 155 19.17 -4.52 -0.67
CA LYS A 155 19.86 -4.79 0.61
C LYS A 155 19.03 -5.71 1.52
N GLU A 156 19.72 -6.42 2.40
CA GLU A 156 19.14 -7.39 3.34
C GLU A 156 18.29 -6.70 4.41
N GLY A 157 17.11 -7.29 4.66
CA GLY A 157 16.45 -7.33 5.95
C GLY A 157 16.01 -6.00 6.57
N ILE A 158 14.77 -5.56 6.38
CA ILE A 158 14.12 -4.75 7.42
C ILE A 158 13.86 -5.71 8.59
N GLU A 159 14.86 -5.89 9.47
CA GLU A 159 14.66 -6.72 10.64
C GLU A 159 13.47 -6.17 11.47
N SER A 160 12.54 -7.07 11.80
CA SER A 160 11.46 -6.90 12.79
C SER A 160 10.21 -6.08 12.38
N PHE A 161 9.40 -6.62 11.47
CA PHE A 161 7.94 -6.42 11.47
C PHE A 161 7.23 -7.49 12.31
N ARG A 162 6.11 -7.15 12.98
CA ARG A 162 5.20 -8.16 13.54
C ARG A 162 4.31 -8.73 12.43
N GLN A 163 4.37 -10.04 12.24
CA GLN A 163 3.79 -10.80 11.11
C GLN A 163 2.30 -10.57 10.87
N LYS A 164 1.53 -10.38 11.95
CA LYS A 164 0.08 -10.11 11.89
C LYS A 164 -0.28 -8.74 11.32
N ASP A 165 0.69 -7.82 11.29
CA ASP A 165 0.51 -6.42 10.93
C ASP A 165 1.01 -6.13 9.50
N ALA A 166 1.74 -7.07 8.87
CA ALA A 166 2.29 -6.94 7.53
C ALA A 166 1.20 -6.72 6.46
N ALA A 167 0.07 -7.41 6.59
CA ALA A 167 -1.12 -7.22 5.75
C ALA A 167 -1.67 -5.78 5.80
N GLY A 168 -1.67 -5.20 7.01
CA GLY A 168 -2.05 -3.82 7.27
C GLY A 168 -1.08 -2.83 6.71
N LEU A 169 0.21 -3.16 6.74
CA LEU A 169 1.25 -2.37 6.10
C LEU A 169 1.10 -2.43 4.57
N PHE A 170 0.95 -3.61 3.97
CA PHE A 170 0.63 -3.74 2.53
C PHE A 170 -0.59 -2.89 2.13
N GLY A 171 -1.61 -2.87 2.99
CA GLY A 171 -2.84 -2.11 2.82
C GLY A 171 -2.75 -0.60 3.02
N SER A 172 -2.12 -0.18 4.10
CA SER A 172 -1.86 1.22 4.44
C SER A 172 -0.91 1.88 3.43
N LEU A 173 -0.14 1.08 2.69
CA LEU A 173 0.73 1.48 1.59
C LEU A 173 0.06 1.49 0.22
N SER A 174 -1.09 0.83 0.04
CA SER A 174 -1.82 0.80 -1.24
C SER A 174 -2.67 2.05 -1.48
N PHE A 175 -2.68 2.99 -0.54
CA PHE A 175 -3.59 4.12 -0.55
C PHE A 175 -3.20 5.24 -1.53
N SER A 176 -2.02 5.23 -2.12
CA SER A 176 -1.37 6.49 -2.50
C SER A 176 -1.82 7.16 -3.77
N GLY A 177 -2.59 6.49 -4.65
CA GLY A 177 -2.77 6.95 -6.03
C GLY A 177 -1.44 7.11 -6.80
N ALA A 178 -0.29 6.79 -6.17
CA ALA A 178 1.04 7.00 -6.71
C ALA A 178 1.32 5.98 -7.82
N LYS A 179 2.42 6.21 -8.55
CA LYS A 179 2.80 5.31 -9.63
C LYS A 179 3.08 3.91 -9.04
N PRO A 180 2.63 2.84 -9.71
CA PRO A 180 2.85 1.49 -9.23
C PRO A 180 4.30 1.12 -8.94
N SER A 181 5.24 1.70 -9.71
CA SER A 181 6.68 1.57 -9.50
C SER A 181 7.18 2.06 -8.14
N ASP A 182 6.44 2.98 -7.52
CA ASP A 182 6.85 3.69 -6.32
C ASP A 182 6.58 2.86 -5.06
N PHE A 183 5.52 2.05 -5.07
CA PHE A 183 5.18 1.17 -3.94
C PHE A 183 5.58 -0.30 -4.15
N GLN A 184 5.84 -0.75 -5.40
CA GLN A 184 6.23 -2.13 -5.69
C GLN A 184 7.51 -2.57 -4.96
N GLU A 185 8.51 -1.69 -4.81
CA GLU A 185 9.74 -2.02 -4.09
C GLU A 185 9.52 -2.16 -2.58
N LEU A 186 8.65 -1.34 -2.01
CA LEU A 186 8.30 -1.45 -0.60
C LEU A 186 7.49 -2.72 -0.35
N ASN A 187 6.53 -3.05 -1.24
CA ASN A 187 5.84 -4.33 -1.22
C ASN A 187 6.82 -5.51 -1.34
N PHE A 188 7.84 -5.37 -2.20
CA PHE A 188 8.89 -6.38 -2.35
C PHE A 188 9.73 -6.54 -1.09
N SER A 189 10.15 -5.44 -0.44
CA SER A 189 10.90 -5.50 0.82
C SER A 189 10.08 -6.13 1.93
N ILE A 190 8.80 -5.75 2.08
CA ILE A 190 7.90 -6.38 3.07
C ILE A 190 7.71 -7.87 2.77
N ALA A 191 7.59 -8.26 1.49
CA ALA A 191 7.51 -9.66 1.10
C ALA A 191 8.82 -10.43 1.34
N LYS A 192 9.99 -9.79 1.15
CA LYS A 192 11.31 -10.34 1.41
C LYS A 192 11.57 -10.52 2.91
N ASP A 193 11.13 -9.59 3.75
CA ASP A 193 11.30 -9.70 5.20
C ASP A 193 10.26 -10.61 5.86
N ALA A 194 9.20 -10.95 5.12
CA ALA A 194 8.34 -12.09 5.42
C ALA A 194 8.99 -13.45 5.05
N GLN A 195 10.19 -13.49 4.46
CA GLN A 195 10.92 -14.74 4.23
C GLN A 195 11.32 -15.36 5.57
N GLY A 196 10.84 -16.59 5.80
CA GLY A 196 10.75 -17.24 7.11
C GLY A 196 9.36 -17.82 7.38
N HIS A 197 8.39 -17.49 6.52
CA HIS A 197 7.06 -18.10 6.46
C HIS A 197 6.99 -19.20 5.41
N GLU A 198 5.99 -20.07 5.52
CA GLU A 198 5.70 -21.06 4.48
C GLU A 198 5.41 -20.30 3.17
N ASP A 199 6.32 -20.44 2.22
CA ASP A 199 6.42 -19.68 0.97
C ASP A 199 5.14 -19.60 0.13
N TRP A 200 4.21 -20.50 0.40
CA TRP A 200 2.92 -20.53 -0.24
C TRP A 200 1.97 -19.38 0.13
N LYS A 201 2.10 -18.80 1.33
CA LYS A 201 1.26 -17.66 1.74
C LYS A 201 1.57 -16.40 0.94
N ILE A 202 2.83 -16.24 0.56
CA ILE A 202 3.28 -15.18 -0.33
C ILE A 202 2.66 -15.40 -1.71
N ALA A 203 2.66 -16.64 -2.21
CA ALA A 203 1.97 -16.97 -3.46
C ALA A 203 0.47 -16.65 -3.39
N ASP A 204 -0.21 -17.03 -2.31
CA ASP A 204 -1.63 -16.73 -2.10
C ASP A 204 -1.93 -15.23 -2.00
N LEU A 205 -1.09 -14.45 -1.31
CA LEU A 205 -1.16 -12.99 -1.30
C LEU A 205 -1.05 -12.46 -2.74
N MET A 206 -0.04 -12.90 -3.50
CA MET A 206 0.16 -12.47 -4.87
C MET A 206 -1.03 -12.84 -5.77
N LEU A 207 -1.65 -14.01 -5.57
CA LEU A 207 -2.84 -14.46 -6.32
C LEU A 207 -3.95 -13.42 -6.29
N CYS A 208 -4.12 -12.80 -5.12
CA CYS A 208 -5.16 -11.83 -4.85
C CYS A 208 -4.86 -10.45 -5.45
N GLN A 209 -3.63 -10.19 -5.90
CA GLN A 209 -3.18 -8.86 -6.30
C GLN A 209 -3.18 -8.66 -7.84
N PRO A 210 -3.65 -7.51 -8.34
CA PRO A 210 -3.51 -7.12 -9.74
C PRO A 210 -2.05 -7.03 -10.17
N ASP A 211 -1.77 -7.33 -11.44
CA ASP A 211 -0.41 -7.31 -12.00
C ASP A 211 0.30 -5.98 -11.77
N ILE A 212 -0.43 -4.87 -11.91
CA ILE A 212 0.12 -3.53 -11.74
C ILE A 212 0.69 -3.30 -10.33
N ALA A 213 0.16 -3.98 -9.30
CA ALA A 213 0.64 -3.86 -7.93
C ALA A 213 1.81 -4.79 -7.59
N LEU A 214 2.15 -5.72 -8.49
CA LEU A 214 3.20 -6.69 -8.31
C LEU A 214 4.47 -6.31 -9.10
N PRO A 215 5.66 -6.50 -8.49
CA PRO A 215 6.92 -6.56 -9.22
C PRO A 215 6.84 -7.51 -10.43
N LEU A 216 7.51 -7.16 -11.53
CA LEU A 216 7.50 -7.94 -12.79
C LEU A 216 7.79 -9.42 -12.60
N LEU A 217 8.73 -9.75 -11.69
CA LEU A 217 9.09 -11.12 -11.33
C LEU A 217 7.89 -11.96 -10.85
N PHE A 218 6.92 -11.36 -10.16
CA PHE A 218 5.79 -12.05 -9.53
C PHE A 218 4.52 -12.11 -10.40
N ARG A 219 4.50 -11.41 -11.54
CA ARG A 219 3.31 -11.36 -12.41
C ARG A 219 3.06 -12.66 -13.16
N ARG A 220 4.14 -13.36 -13.52
CA ARG A 220 4.08 -14.53 -14.44
C ARG A 220 4.24 -15.87 -13.73
N GLU A 221 5.04 -15.93 -12.67
CA GLU A 221 5.40 -17.19 -12.03
C GLU A 221 5.53 -17.02 -10.51
N ILE A 222 5.28 -18.11 -9.78
CA ILE A 222 5.70 -18.22 -8.39
C ILE A 222 7.23 -18.40 -8.40
N PRO A 223 8.02 -17.51 -7.76
CA PRO A 223 9.47 -17.59 -7.76
C PRO A 223 10.00 -19.00 -7.46
N MET A 224 10.96 -19.47 -8.26
CA MET A 224 11.53 -20.82 -8.09
C MET A 224 12.24 -21.02 -6.76
N ASN A 225 12.65 -19.94 -6.10
CA ASN A 225 13.41 -19.98 -4.85
C ASN A 225 12.51 -20.17 -3.62
N LEU A 226 11.18 -20.18 -3.81
CA LEU A 226 10.22 -20.54 -2.79
C LEU A 226 10.28 -22.07 -2.57
N GLU A 227 10.73 -22.51 -1.39
CA GLU A 227 10.71 -23.86 -0.85
C GLU A 227 9.25 -24.37 -0.67
N LEU A 228 8.65 -24.74 -1.79
CA LEU A 228 7.42 -25.52 -1.81
C LEU A 228 7.80 -27.01 -1.81
N GLY A 229 7.22 -27.82 -0.91
CA GLY A 229 7.50 -29.26 -0.82
C GLY A 229 7.47 -29.97 -2.19
N ASN A 230 8.53 -30.74 -2.50
CA ASN A 230 8.99 -31.09 -3.85
C ASN A 230 7.94 -31.61 -4.86
N ASN A 231 6.94 -32.40 -4.45
CA ASN A 231 5.92 -32.93 -5.38
C ASN A 231 4.68 -32.02 -5.56
N ARG A 232 4.49 -31.01 -4.70
CA ARG A 232 3.35 -30.07 -4.76
C ARG A 232 3.67 -28.81 -5.55
N LYS A 233 4.96 -28.47 -5.68
CA LYS A 233 5.47 -27.23 -6.29
C LYS A 233 4.98 -27.01 -7.73
N ARG A 234 5.23 -27.96 -8.64
CA ARG A 234 4.89 -27.80 -10.08
C ARG A 234 3.38 -27.74 -10.33
N ARG A 235 2.59 -28.55 -9.62
CA ARG A 235 1.11 -28.53 -9.76
C ARG A 235 0.54 -27.22 -9.24
N ALA A 236 1.04 -26.74 -8.10
CA ALA A 236 0.63 -25.46 -7.56
C ALA A 236 1.02 -24.28 -8.46
N GLN A 237 2.22 -24.29 -9.04
CA GLN A 237 2.64 -23.29 -10.04
C GLN A 237 1.71 -23.26 -11.25
N ASN A 238 1.40 -24.42 -11.83
CA ASN A 238 0.49 -24.50 -12.98
C ASN A 238 -0.93 -24.05 -12.62
N ARG A 239 -1.42 -24.41 -11.43
CA ARG A 239 -2.71 -23.97 -10.92
C ARG A 239 -2.73 -22.44 -10.79
N TYR A 240 -1.72 -21.88 -10.16
CA TYR A 240 -1.56 -20.46 -9.93
C TYR A 240 -1.52 -19.66 -11.24
N ALA A 241 -0.65 -20.06 -12.18
CA ALA A 241 -0.53 -19.41 -13.49
C ALA A 241 -1.87 -19.41 -14.24
N LYS A 242 -2.63 -20.51 -14.17
CA LYS A 242 -3.96 -20.61 -14.79
C LYS A 242 -4.99 -19.71 -14.13
N ILE A 243 -5.00 -19.62 -12.80
CA ILE A 243 -5.93 -18.74 -12.08
C ILE A 243 -5.60 -17.28 -12.39
N ARG A 244 -4.32 -16.88 -12.31
CA ARG A 244 -3.87 -15.52 -12.67
C ARG A 244 -4.24 -15.15 -14.11
N SER A 245 -3.92 -16.03 -15.06
CA SER A 245 -4.27 -15.81 -16.47
C SER A 245 -5.78 -15.64 -16.66
N SER A 246 -6.60 -16.32 -15.86
CA SER A 246 -8.05 -16.18 -15.90
C SER A 246 -8.55 -14.88 -15.25
N LEU A 247 -7.76 -14.23 -14.38
CA LEU A 247 -8.07 -12.91 -13.79
C LEU A 247 -7.58 -11.74 -14.64
N ALA A 248 -6.84 -11.99 -15.73
CA ALA A 248 -6.18 -10.94 -16.52
C ALA A 248 -7.12 -9.80 -16.96
N GLN A 249 -8.36 -10.13 -17.36
CA GLN A 249 -9.34 -9.12 -17.76
C GLN A 249 -9.74 -8.19 -16.59
N TYR A 250 -9.90 -8.75 -15.38
CA TYR A 250 -10.20 -7.95 -14.19
C TYR A 250 -8.99 -7.14 -13.73
N TRP A 251 -7.77 -7.67 -13.88
CA TRP A 251 -6.54 -6.92 -13.61
C TRP A 251 -6.33 -5.74 -14.55
N GLN A 252 -6.64 -5.89 -15.84
CA GLN A 252 -6.65 -4.79 -16.80
C GLN A 252 -7.66 -3.72 -16.44
N PHE A 253 -8.83 -4.12 -15.93
CA PHE A 253 -9.82 -3.17 -15.40
C PHE A 253 -9.28 -2.38 -14.22
N CYS A 254 -8.66 -3.03 -13.23
CA CYS A 254 -8.03 -2.34 -12.10
C CYS A 254 -6.92 -1.38 -12.54
N GLU A 255 -6.10 -1.78 -13.51
CA GLU A 255 -5.04 -0.93 -14.10
C GLU A 255 -5.62 0.29 -14.82
N LYS A 256 -6.70 0.10 -15.58
CA LYS A 256 -7.39 1.20 -16.26
C LYS A 256 -7.99 2.20 -15.28
N ARG A 257 -8.59 1.73 -14.18
CA ARG A 257 -9.11 2.63 -13.13
C ARG A 257 -8.01 3.45 -12.47
N TRP A 258 -6.84 2.86 -12.24
CA TRP A 258 -5.71 3.65 -11.78
C TRP A 258 -5.31 4.68 -12.83
N THR A 259 -5.11 4.27 -14.08
CA THR A 259 -4.65 5.15 -15.17
C THR A 259 -5.61 6.32 -15.41
N ASP A 260 -6.90 6.03 -15.52
CA ASP A 260 -7.92 6.99 -15.97
C ASP A 260 -8.53 7.78 -14.80
N GLU A 261 -8.70 7.14 -13.63
CA GLU A 261 -9.43 7.71 -12.48
C GLU A 261 -8.54 7.96 -11.26
N GLY A 262 -7.27 7.54 -11.25
CA GLY A 262 -6.36 7.69 -10.11
C GLY A 262 -6.68 6.82 -8.90
N ILE A 263 -7.52 5.80 -9.09
CA ILE A 263 -7.92 4.88 -8.02
C ILE A 263 -6.94 3.70 -7.98
N PRO A 264 -6.28 3.42 -6.86
CA PRO A 264 -5.33 2.33 -6.76
C PRO A 264 -5.93 0.98 -7.16
N ALA A 265 -5.12 0.09 -7.71
CA ALA A 265 -5.56 -1.26 -8.06
C ALA A 265 -5.76 -2.15 -6.82
N ILE A 266 -5.06 -1.84 -5.72
CA ILE A 266 -5.26 -2.42 -4.40
C ILE A 266 -5.54 -1.28 -3.45
N PHE A 267 -6.52 -1.42 -2.56
CA PHE A 267 -6.77 -0.41 -1.53
C PHE A 267 -7.45 -0.97 -0.30
N HIS A 268 -7.42 -0.18 0.77
CA HIS A 268 -8.16 -0.46 1.99
C HIS A 268 -9.67 -0.22 1.80
N PRO A 269 -10.54 -0.97 2.50
CA PRO A 269 -12.00 -0.82 2.44
C PRO A 269 -12.53 0.61 2.59
N SER A 270 -11.84 1.49 3.33
CA SER A 270 -12.26 2.88 3.55
C SER A 270 -12.34 3.72 2.27
N ILE A 271 -11.74 3.29 1.16
CA ILE A 271 -11.93 3.94 -0.14
C ILE A 271 -13.37 3.75 -0.66
N LEU A 272 -13.93 2.54 -0.54
CA LEU A 272 -15.29 2.22 -1.01
C LEU A 272 -16.35 2.42 0.07
N PHE A 273 -15.95 2.29 1.33
CA PHE A 273 -16.84 2.37 2.50
C PHE A 273 -16.31 3.42 3.49
N PRO A 274 -16.25 4.71 3.11
CA PRO A 274 -15.63 5.76 3.91
C PRO A 274 -16.36 6.07 5.23
N ASP A 275 -17.61 5.64 5.36
CA ASP A 275 -18.43 5.82 6.57
C ASP A 275 -18.53 4.53 7.42
N ASP A 276 -17.86 3.45 7.02
CA ASP A 276 -17.83 2.18 7.75
C ASP A 276 -16.53 2.05 8.56
N TYR A 277 -16.63 2.37 9.85
CA TYR A 277 -15.51 2.36 10.79
C TYR A 277 -15.21 0.98 11.40
N GLY A 278 -15.95 -0.07 11.00
CA GLY A 278 -15.74 -1.44 11.49
C GLY A 278 -14.32 -1.97 11.23
N TYR A 279 -13.60 -1.36 10.27
CA TYR A 279 -12.24 -1.73 9.86
C TYR A 279 -11.15 -0.92 10.55
N ALA A 280 -11.49 0.13 11.32
CA ALA A 280 -10.49 1.00 11.96
C ALA A 280 -9.55 0.28 12.95
N LYS A 281 -9.87 -0.96 13.30
CA LYS A 281 -9.06 -1.83 14.17
C LYS A 281 -8.55 -3.11 13.48
N SER A 282 -8.80 -3.24 12.17
CA SER A 282 -8.54 -4.48 11.43
C SER A 282 -7.76 -4.21 10.16
N ASP A 283 -6.61 -4.86 10.09
CA ASP A 283 -5.59 -4.66 9.06
C ASP A 283 -5.43 -5.90 8.17
N ASN A 284 -6.37 -6.84 8.28
CA ASN A 284 -6.24 -8.18 7.75
C ASN A 284 -6.93 -8.37 6.40
N MET A 285 -7.43 -7.31 5.76
CA MET A 285 -8.08 -7.42 4.47
C MET A 285 -7.85 -6.22 3.56
N LEU A 286 -7.91 -6.48 2.26
CA LEU A 286 -7.73 -5.51 1.20
C LEU A 286 -8.68 -5.78 0.06
N PHE A 287 -8.89 -4.73 -0.72
CA PHE A 287 -9.59 -4.80 -1.98
C PHE A 287 -8.61 -4.87 -3.13
N SER A 288 -8.92 -5.73 -4.10
CA SER A 288 -8.31 -5.71 -5.42
C SER A 288 -9.36 -5.24 -6.42
N GLY A 289 -9.25 -4.00 -6.83
CA GLY A 289 -10.35 -3.27 -7.46
C GLY A 289 -11.59 -3.20 -6.56
N PRO A 290 -12.73 -2.70 -7.09
CA PRO A 290 -13.95 -2.51 -6.32
C PRO A 290 -14.65 -3.80 -5.86
N ASP A 291 -14.35 -4.93 -6.52
CA ASP A 291 -15.22 -6.12 -6.47
C ASP A 291 -14.64 -7.29 -5.69
N LEU A 292 -13.31 -7.39 -5.55
CA LEU A 292 -12.65 -8.47 -4.81
C LEU A 292 -12.16 -7.96 -3.46
N VAL A 293 -12.61 -8.61 -2.39
CA VAL A 293 -12.04 -8.46 -1.05
C VAL A 293 -11.31 -9.74 -0.67
N PHE A 294 -10.12 -9.61 -0.09
CA PHE A 294 -9.33 -10.74 0.33
C PHE A 294 -8.60 -10.46 1.64
N ALA A 295 -8.27 -11.53 2.36
CA ALA A 295 -7.50 -11.47 3.58
C ALA A 295 -6.21 -12.29 3.44
N PRO A 296 -5.03 -11.67 3.46
CA PRO A 296 -3.79 -12.42 3.42
C PRO A 296 -3.54 -13.05 4.80
N ASN A 297 -3.65 -14.38 4.88
CA ASN A 297 -3.49 -15.15 6.12
C ASN A 297 -2.02 -15.25 6.57
N MET A 298 -1.34 -14.11 6.72
CA MET A 298 0.09 -14.06 7.04
C MET A 298 0.37 -14.49 8.49
N ALA A 299 -0.57 -14.25 9.41
CA ALA A 299 -0.38 -14.37 10.85
C ALA A 299 -0.42 -15.79 11.42
N SER A 300 -1.15 -16.74 10.83
CA SER A 300 -1.37 -18.08 11.41
C SER A 300 -1.00 -19.21 10.46
N LYS A 301 -0.34 -20.27 10.95
CA LYS A 301 -0.12 -21.51 10.18
C LYS A 301 -1.41 -22.31 9.93
N ASP A 302 -2.54 -21.87 10.51
CA ASP A 302 -3.83 -22.51 10.32
C ASP A 302 -4.34 -22.32 8.89
N GLU A 303 -5.01 -23.36 8.38
CA GLU A 303 -5.78 -23.30 7.13
C GLU A 303 -7.11 -22.54 7.31
N PHE A 304 -7.26 -21.72 8.35
CA PHE A 304 -8.44 -20.91 8.59
C PHE A 304 -8.07 -19.44 8.64
N CYS A 305 -8.83 -18.62 7.92
CA CYS A 305 -8.66 -17.18 7.87
C CYS A 305 -9.92 -16.48 8.36
N SER A 306 -9.76 -15.48 9.22
CA SER A 306 -10.85 -14.64 9.70
C SER A 306 -10.70 -13.21 9.20
N LEU A 307 -11.80 -12.62 8.74
CA LEU A 307 -11.89 -11.25 8.22
C LEU A 307 -13.25 -10.65 8.53
N ILE A 308 -13.38 -9.32 8.39
CA ILE A 308 -14.64 -8.59 8.60
C ILE A 308 -15.12 -8.13 7.22
N LEU A 309 -16.14 -8.77 6.67
CA LEU A 309 -16.68 -8.43 5.36
C LEU A 309 -17.46 -7.10 5.42
N PRO A 310 -17.27 -6.20 4.43
CA PRO A 310 -18.01 -4.95 4.44
C PRO A 310 -19.49 -5.02 4.19
N LYS A 311 -20.17 -3.90 4.45
CA LYS A 311 -21.61 -3.76 4.17
C LYS A 311 -21.93 -4.24 2.76
N GLY A 312 -22.83 -5.21 2.66
CA GLY A 312 -23.20 -5.84 1.39
C GLY A 312 -23.33 -7.35 1.52
N SER A 313 -23.35 -8.01 0.37
CA SER A 313 -23.31 -9.46 0.24
C SER A 313 -22.04 -9.87 -0.49
N TRP A 314 -21.46 -11.01 -0.12
CA TRP A 314 -20.17 -11.46 -0.61
C TRP A 314 -20.21 -12.94 -0.94
N ILE A 315 -19.73 -13.31 -2.12
CA ILE A 315 -19.62 -14.70 -2.54
C ILE A 315 -18.18 -15.15 -2.31
N HIS A 316 -17.99 -16.20 -1.50
CA HIS A 316 -16.68 -16.82 -1.34
C HIS A 316 -16.25 -17.49 -2.65
N LEU A 317 -15.11 -17.07 -3.21
CA LEU A 317 -14.67 -17.42 -4.56
C LEU A 317 -14.65 -18.93 -4.80
N TRP A 318 -14.15 -19.70 -3.82
CA TRP A 318 -13.89 -21.14 -4.00
C TRP A 318 -15.13 -22.01 -3.77
N THR A 319 -16.03 -21.62 -2.87
CA THR A 319 -17.16 -22.45 -2.43
C THR A 319 -18.51 -21.97 -2.95
N SER A 320 -18.57 -20.78 -3.57
CA SER A 320 -19.80 -20.11 -3.98
C SER A 320 -20.78 -19.82 -2.82
N ARG A 321 -20.35 -19.99 -1.57
CA ARG A 321 -21.18 -19.66 -0.41
C ARG A 321 -21.33 -18.15 -0.30
N ILE A 322 -22.56 -17.71 -0.05
CA ILE A 322 -22.91 -16.31 0.15
C ILE A 322 -22.77 -15.97 1.63
N TYR A 323 -22.13 -14.85 1.92
CA TYR A 323 -21.92 -14.32 3.25
C TYR A 323 -22.47 -12.89 3.34
N PRO A 324 -23.13 -12.52 4.46
CA PRO A 324 -23.44 -11.13 4.74
C PRO A 324 -22.19 -10.38 5.22
N ALA A 325 -22.33 -9.08 5.40
CA ALA A 325 -21.38 -8.25 6.13
C ALA A 325 -21.12 -8.79 7.55
N GLY A 326 -19.93 -8.49 8.09
CA GLY A 326 -19.53 -8.85 9.45
C GLY A 326 -18.40 -9.88 9.51
N LYS A 327 -18.11 -10.36 10.73
CA LYS A 327 -17.00 -11.29 10.97
C LYS A 327 -17.30 -12.66 10.36
N VAL A 328 -16.38 -13.15 9.54
CA VAL A 328 -16.42 -14.48 8.95
C VAL A 328 -15.11 -15.22 9.19
N THR A 329 -15.19 -16.54 9.30
CA THR A 329 -14.04 -17.45 9.31
C THR A 329 -14.25 -18.49 8.21
N VAL A 330 -13.27 -18.64 7.32
CA VAL A 330 -13.32 -19.60 6.21
C VAL A 330 -12.08 -20.48 6.18
N HIS A 331 -12.24 -21.70 5.64
CA HIS A 331 -11.11 -22.57 5.32
C HIS A 331 -10.39 -21.99 4.09
N ALA A 332 -9.11 -21.65 4.27
CA ALA A 332 -8.22 -21.04 3.31
C ALA A 332 -6.86 -21.79 3.29
N PRO A 333 -6.84 -23.07 2.87
CA PRO A 333 -5.60 -23.80 2.68
C PRO A 333 -4.84 -23.24 1.47
N PHE A 334 -3.60 -23.69 1.30
CA PHE A 334 -2.74 -23.28 0.18
C PHE A 334 -3.44 -23.34 -1.19
N GLY A 335 -3.37 -22.22 -1.93
CA GLY A 335 -3.89 -22.12 -3.29
C GLY A 335 -5.39 -21.82 -3.35
N THR A 336 -6.01 -21.62 -2.19
CA THR A 336 -7.39 -21.17 -2.01
C THR A 336 -7.48 -20.12 -0.89
N PRO A 337 -6.82 -18.96 -1.04
CA PRO A 337 -6.86 -17.89 -0.03
C PRO A 337 -8.28 -17.41 0.28
N ALA A 338 -8.50 -16.75 1.41
CA ALA A 338 -9.79 -16.15 1.72
C ALA A 338 -10.08 -14.97 0.78
N VAL A 339 -10.85 -15.24 -0.28
CA VAL A 339 -11.21 -14.29 -1.34
C VAL A 339 -12.71 -14.32 -1.55
N PHE A 340 -13.31 -13.14 -1.62
CA PHE A 340 -14.73 -12.96 -1.86
C PHE A 340 -14.94 -11.92 -2.94
N TYR A 341 -16.04 -12.07 -3.67
CA TYR A 341 -16.45 -11.11 -4.68
C TYR A 341 -17.89 -10.64 -4.47
N ARG A 342 -18.18 -9.43 -4.94
CA ARG A 342 -19.54 -8.87 -4.92
C ARG A 342 -20.45 -9.59 -5.93
N PRO A 343 -21.66 -10.05 -5.55
CA PRO A 343 -22.59 -10.69 -6.48
C PRO A 343 -23.03 -9.76 -7.62
N GLU A 344 -23.06 -8.45 -7.38
CA GLU A 344 -23.42 -7.41 -8.35
C GLU A 344 -22.27 -7.00 -9.29
N SER A 345 -21.08 -7.56 -9.15
CA SER A 345 -19.94 -7.24 -10.03
C SER A 345 -20.23 -7.65 -11.47
N GLU A 346 -19.90 -6.77 -12.43
CA GLU A 346 -19.92 -7.09 -13.87
C GLU A 346 -18.95 -8.23 -14.23
N TYR A 347 -18.00 -8.53 -13.34
CA TYR A 347 -17.03 -9.62 -13.46
C TYR A 347 -17.43 -10.87 -12.66
N ALA A 348 -18.62 -10.93 -12.06
CA ALA A 348 -19.07 -12.11 -11.29
C ALA A 348 -19.01 -13.41 -12.11
N TRP A 349 -19.33 -13.36 -13.42
CA TRP A 349 -19.22 -14.49 -14.33
C TRP A 349 -17.77 -14.98 -14.49
N LEU A 350 -16.80 -14.06 -14.47
CA LEU A 350 -15.37 -14.37 -14.58
C LEU A 350 -14.91 -15.09 -13.31
N PHE A 351 -15.30 -14.57 -12.14
CA PHE A 351 -14.98 -15.17 -10.84
C PHE A 351 -15.57 -16.58 -10.71
N ASP A 352 -16.80 -16.82 -11.18
CA ASP A 352 -17.36 -18.17 -11.21
C ASP A 352 -16.62 -19.10 -12.19
N SER A 353 -16.24 -18.62 -13.37
CA SER A 353 -15.43 -19.37 -14.34
C SER A 353 -14.08 -19.79 -13.73
N ILE A 354 -13.43 -18.88 -12.99
CA ILE A 354 -12.18 -19.17 -12.27
C ILE A 354 -12.38 -20.29 -11.25
N ARG A 355 -13.44 -20.25 -10.45
CA ARG A 355 -13.77 -21.31 -9.51
C ARG A 355 -13.93 -22.66 -10.21
N GLN A 356 -14.71 -22.71 -11.29
CA GLN A 356 -14.94 -23.94 -12.04
C GLN A 356 -13.67 -24.51 -12.66
N ARG A 357 -12.75 -23.64 -13.10
CA ARG A 357 -11.44 -24.06 -13.60
C ARG A 357 -10.56 -24.54 -12.46
N ALA A 358 -10.53 -23.82 -11.35
CA ALA A 358 -9.74 -24.15 -10.18
C ALA A 358 -10.18 -25.48 -9.55
N SER A 359 -11.45 -25.86 -9.56
CA SER A 359 -11.88 -27.18 -9.05
C SER A 359 -11.40 -28.37 -9.90
N ARG A 360 -10.91 -28.13 -11.12
CA ARG A 360 -10.41 -29.14 -12.07
C ARG A 360 -8.89 -29.24 -12.15
N LEU A 361 -8.16 -28.37 -11.43
CA LEU A 361 -6.69 -28.26 -11.42
C LEU A 361 -6.10 -28.82 -10.14
#